data_AF-H0HLV2-F1
#
_entry.id   AF-H0HLV2-F1
#
_cell.length_a   1.000
_cell.length_b   1.000
_cell.length_c   1.000
_cell.angle_alpha   90.00
_cell.angle_beta   90.00
_cell.angle_gamma   90.00
#
_symmetry.space_group_name_H-M   'P 1'
#
loop_
_entity.id
_entity.type
_entity.pdbx_description
1 polymer ?
#
loop_
_entity_poly.entity_id
_entity_poly.type
_entity_poly.pdbx_seq_one_letter_code
_entity_poly.pdbx_strand_id
1 'polypeptide(L)' 'MDEDKFNMSIRKFLKEVGVTSQREIEAVVREGRASGDKLRVRMTLTAEGTDLNHVVDGEIKLS' A
#
# COMPACT_ATOMS: atom_id res chain seq x y z
N MET A 1 13.12 -24.94 2.86
CA MET A 1 13.25 -23.51 2.52
C MET A 1 13.85 -22.83 3.74
N ASP A 2 14.68 -21.81 3.55
CA ASP A 2 15.18 -21.02 4.68
C ASP A 2 14.08 -20.02 5.07
N GLU A 3 13.27 -20.39 6.06
CA GLU A 3 12.11 -19.62 6.51
C GLU A 3 12.49 -18.20 6.94
N ASP A 4 13.68 -18.04 7.54
CA ASP A 4 14.17 -16.72 7.95
C ASP A 4 14.46 -15.83 6.75
N LYS A 5 15.12 -16.35 5.72
CA LYS A 5 15.35 -15.60 4.46
C LYS A 5 14.04 -15.25 3.76
N PHE A 6 13.08 -16.19 3.72
CA PHE A 6 11.78 -15.97 3.13
C PHE A 6 10.97 -14.89 3.89
N ASN A 7 10.91 -14.99 5.21
CA ASN A 7 10.22 -13.99 6.04
C ASN A 7 10.91 -12.61 5.97
N MET A 8 12.23 -12.58 5.82
CA MET A 8 12.97 -11.34 5.65
C MET A 8 12.65 -10.68 4.30
N SER A 9 12.58 -11.45 3.21
CA SER A 9 12.26 -10.91 1.88
C SER A 9 10.83 -10.35 1.82
N ILE A 10 9.85 -11.05 2.41
CA ILE A 10 8.47 -10.55 2.54
C ILE A 10 8.46 -9.23 3.32
N ARG A 11 9.10 -9.18 4.48
CA ARG A 11 9.13 -7.96 5.31
C ARG A 11 9.78 -6.78 4.59
N LYS A 12 10.86 -7.03 3.84
CA LYS A 12 11.51 -6.00 3.04
C LYS A 12 10.57 -5.42 1.98
N PHE A 13 9.89 -6.30 1.24
CA PHE A 13 8.92 -5.88 0.22
C PHE A 13 7.76 -5.08 0.83
N LEU A 14 7.12 -5.59 1.88
CA LEU A 14 6.00 -4.91 2.53
C LEU A 14 6.39 -3.54 3.13
N LYS A 15 7.63 -3.42 3.64
CA LYS A 15 8.15 -2.13 4.12
C LYS A 15 8.29 -1.12 2.99
N GLU A 16 8.82 -1.54 1.85
CA GLU A 16 8.96 -0.67 0.67
C GLU A 16 7.58 -0.21 0.16
N VAL A 17 6.63 -1.15 0.02
CA VAL A 17 5.25 -0.85 -0.37
C VAL A 17 4.62 0.17 0.59
N GLY A 18 4.73 -0.05 1.90
CA GLY A 18 4.16 0.85 2.92
C GLY A 18 4.73 2.26 2.86
N VAL A 19 6.06 2.40 2.81
CA VAL A 19 6.72 3.72 2.78
C VAL A 19 6.43 4.48 1.49
N THR A 20 6.46 3.81 0.35
CA THR A 20 6.17 4.44 -0.94
C THR A 20 4.70 4.85 -1.03
N SER A 21 3.77 3.98 -0.64
CA SER A 21 2.33 4.30 -0.64
C SER A 21 2.01 5.50 0.25
N GLN A 22 2.63 5.59 1.42
CA GLN A 22 2.46 6.74 2.31
C GLN A 22 2.89 8.05 1.65
N ARG A 23 4.07 8.07 1.00
CA ARG A 23 4.58 9.26 0.33
C ARG A 23 3.66 9.73 -0.80
N GLU A 24 3.14 8.80 -1.60
CA GLU A 24 2.21 9.11 -2.68
C GLU A 24 0.88 9.68 -2.14
N ILE A 25 0.34 9.08 -1.08
CA ILE A 25 -0.86 9.58 -0.40
C ILE A 25 -0.62 11.01 0.12
N GLU A 26 0.50 11.24 0.82
CA GLU A 26 0.85 12.57 1.33
C GLU A 26 1.03 13.61 0.21
N ALA A 27 1.60 13.22 -0.93
CA ALA A 27 1.75 14.09 -2.09
C ALA A 27 0.40 14.52 -2.65
N VAL A 28 -0.52 13.57 -2.86
CA VAL A 28 -1.88 13.84 -3.34
C VAL A 28 -2.64 14.80 -2.41
N VAL A 29 -2.50 14.61 -1.10
CA VAL A 29 -3.12 15.49 -0.09
C VAL A 29 -2.49 16.89 -0.13
N ARG A 30 -1.17 16.98 -0.20
CA ARG A 30 -0.44 18.26 -0.21
C ARG A 30 -0.68 19.08 -1.47
N GLU A 31 -0.86 18.42 -2.61
CA GLU A 31 -1.16 19.05 -3.89
C GLU A 31 -2.62 19.52 -4.01
N GLY A 32 -3.44 19.32 -2.96
CA GLY A 32 -4.86 19.69 -2.96
C GLY A 32 -5.71 18.84 -3.90
N ARG A 33 -5.18 17.69 -4.35
CA ARG A 33 -5.89 16.75 -5.24
C ARG A 33 -6.88 15.88 -4.48
N ALA A 34 -6.78 15.81 -3.17
CA ALA A 34 -7.80 15.23 -2.30
C ALA A 34 -8.80 16.33 -1.89
N SER A 35 -10.08 16.14 -2.22
CA SER A 35 -11.17 17.04 -1.82
C SER A 35 -12.01 16.41 -0.71
N GLY A 36 -12.43 17.21 0.26
CA GLY A 36 -13.28 16.77 1.39
C GLY A 36 -12.49 16.41 2.65
N ASP A 37 -13.16 15.73 3.59
CA ASP A 37 -12.64 15.30 4.89
C ASP A 37 -11.97 13.91 4.84
N LYS A 38 -12.16 13.19 3.74
CA LYS A 38 -11.80 11.76 3.60
C LYS A 38 -11.24 11.46 2.22
N LEU A 39 -10.22 10.60 2.17
CA LEU A 39 -9.65 10.02 0.97
C LEU A 39 -9.90 8.52 0.96
N ARG A 40 -10.70 8.04 0.00
CA ARG A 40 -10.87 6.61 -0.24
C ARG A 40 -9.67 6.09 -1.02
N VAL A 41 -9.07 5.01 -0.52
CA VAL A 41 -7.90 4.37 -1.10
C VAL A 41 -8.16 2.88 -1.34
N ARG A 42 -7.53 2.36 -2.40
CA ARG A 42 -7.55 0.93 -2.74
C ARG A 42 -6.13 0.51 -3.06
N MET A 43 -5.72 -0.62 -2.50
CA MET A 43 -4.49 -1.32 -2.86
C MET A 43 -4.82 -2.70 -3.40
N THR A 44 -4.09 -3.14 -4.42
CA THR A 44 -4.21 -4.48 -5.00
C THR A 44 -2.85 -5.16 -4.96
N LEU A 45 -2.80 -6.35 -4.36
CA LEU A 45 -1.63 -7.22 -4.34
C LEU A 45 -1.88 -8.40 -5.28
N THR A 46 -1.07 -8.48 -6.32
CA THR A 46 -1.06 -9.60 -7.29
C THR A 46 0.31 -10.23 -7.37
N ALA A 47 0.37 -11.52 -7.69
CA ALA A 47 1.63 -12.19 -8.02
C ALA A 47 1.49 -12.97 -9.34
N GLU A 48 2.38 -12.67 -10.29
CA GLU A 48 2.40 -13.32 -11.60
C GLU A 48 2.57 -14.84 -11.48
N GLY A 49 1.83 -15.58 -12.31
CA GLY A 49 1.85 -17.06 -12.29
C GLY A 49 1.11 -17.69 -11.11
N THR A 50 0.37 -16.91 -10.32
CA THR A 50 -0.49 -17.38 -9.23
C THR A 50 -1.91 -16.85 -9.37
N ASP A 51 -2.83 -17.39 -8.58
CA ASP A 51 -4.19 -16.87 -8.41
C ASP A 51 -4.28 -15.76 -7.34
N LEU A 52 -3.13 -15.30 -6.82
CA LEU A 52 -3.10 -14.23 -5.83
C LEU A 52 -3.63 -12.93 -6.44
N ASN A 53 -4.81 -12.53 -5.97
CA ASN A 53 -5.42 -11.23 -6.22
C ASN A 53 -6.13 -10.77 -4.95
N HIS A 54 -5.42 -9.99 -4.12
CA HIS A 54 -5.95 -9.49 -2.86
C HIS A 54 -6.16 -7.97 -2.94
N VAL A 55 -7.36 -7.53 -2.59
CA VAL A 55 -7.74 -6.12 -2.59
C VAL A 55 -7.94 -5.64 -1.16
N VAL A 56 -7.33 -4.51 -0.83
CA VAL A 56 -7.51 -3.79 0.44
C VAL A 56 -8.14 -2.45 0.12
N ASP A 57 -9.36 -2.25 0.61
CA ASP A 57 -10.07 -0.96 0.56
C ASP A 57 -9.96 -0.25 1.91
N GLY A 58 -9.77 1.06 1.89
CA GLY A 58 -9.63 1.87 3.10
C GLY A 58 -10.07 3.32 2.92
N GLU A 59 -10.22 4.02 4.04
CA GLU A 59 -10.55 5.44 4.08
C GLU A 59 -9.58 6.16 5.01
N ILE A 60 -8.95 7.22 4.52
CA ILE A 60 -7.99 8.05 5.24
C ILE A 60 -8.67 9.37 5.58
N LYS A 61 -8.72 9.72 6.87
CA LYS A 61 -9.21 11.03 7.30
C LYS A 61 -8.15 12.08 7.01
N LEU A 62 -8.57 13.19 6.41
CA LEU A 62 -7.72 14.32 6.02
C LEU A 62 -7.80 15.47 7.04
N SER A 63 -8.71 15.38 8.00
CA SER A 63 -9.00 16.34 9.07
C SER A 63 -9.13 15.65 10.41
#